data_AF-A0A7X1LHX3-F1
#
_entry.id   AF-A0A7X1LHX3-F1
#
_cell.length_a   1.000
_cell.length_b   1.000
_cell.length_c   1.000
_cell.angle_alpha   90.00
_cell.angle_beta   90.00
_cell.angle_gamma   90.00
#
_symmetry.space_group_name_H-M   'P 1'
#
loop_
_entity.id
_entity.type
_entity.pdbx_description
1 polymer ?
#
loop_
_entity_poly.entity_id
_entity_poly.type
_entity_poly.pdbx_seq_one_letter_code
_entity_poly.pdbx_strand_id
1 'polypeptide(L)'
;MNTEIIRRYGESRLPRYTSYPTAPRFSPSIGAGTYRDWLANIPKSEPVSLYLHVPFCRSMCWYCGCHTTITQKDAPILDYLTVLKQEIRLVAKAIGRRQDVSDIHFGGGTPTIMTPEEFLDLTTTL
;
A
#
# COMPACT_ATOMS: atom_id res chain seq x y z
N MET A 1 -16.94 -12.47 -29.42
CA MET A 1 -15.58 -12.79 -28.94
C MET A 1 -14.75 -13.22 -30.15
N ASN A 2 -13.64 -12.54 -30.46
CA ASN A 2 -12.84 -12.83 -31.67
C ASN A 2 -11.87 -13.98 -31.38
N THR A 3 -12.22 -15.19 -31.83
CA THR A 3 -11.46 -16.42 -31.61
C THR A 3 -10.06 -16.37 -32.21
N GLU A 4 -9.86 -15.63 -33.30
CA GLU A 4 -8.56 -15.51 -33.96
C GLU A 4 -7.57 -14.68 -33.12
N ILE A 5 -8.04 -13.59 -32.49
CA ILE A 5 -7.24 -12.79 -31.57
C ILE A 5 -6.85 -13.60 -30.34
N ILE A 6 -7.79 -14.37 -29.78
CA ILE A 6 -7.52 -15.23 -28.61
C ILE A 6 -6.51 -16.31 -28.95
N ARG A 7 -6.65 -16.97 -30.11
CA ARG A 7 -5.67 -17.97 -30.57
C ARG A 7 -4.28 -17.35 -30.76
N ARG A 8 -4.19 -16.09 -31.19
CA ARG A 8 -2.92 -15.41 -31.44
C ARG A 8 -2.24 -14.91 -30.16
N TYR A 9 -2.99 -14.43 -29.17
CA TYR A 9 -2.43 -13.71 -28.02
C TYR A 9 -2.82 -14.27 -26.64
N GLY A 10 -3.75 -15.22 -26.55
CA GLY A 10 -4.31 -15.70 -25.28
C GLY A 10 -3.29 -16.29 -24.31
N GLU A 11 -2.26 -16.95 -24.84
CA GLU A 11 -1.16 -17.54 -24.06
C GLU A 11 0.07 -16.60 -23.94
N SER A 12 -0.02 -15.36 -24.45
CA SER A 12 1.10 -14.42 -24.40
C SER A 12 1.31 -13.89 -22.98
N ARG A 13 2.57 -13.89 -22.53
CA ARG A 13 2.98 -13.25 -21.28
C ARG A 13 3.08 -11.74 -21.48
N LEU A 14 1.96 -11.05 -21.36
CA LEU A 14 1.89 -9.61 -21.52
C LEU A 14 2.34 -8.88 -20.23
N PRO A 15 2.97 -7.69 -20.35
CA PRO A 15 3.29 -6.86 -19.19
C PRO A 15 2.00 -6.48 -18.44
N ARG A 16 2.03 -6.57 -17.11
CA ARG A 16 0.96 -6.03 -16.27
C ARG A 16 1.20 -4.53 -16.09
N TYR A 17 0.43 -3.72 -16.80
CA TYR A 17 0.48 -2.26 -16.69
C TYR A 17 -0.36 -1.79 -15.50
N THR A 18 0.23 -1.84 -14.30
CA THR A 18 -0.38 -1.32 -13.06
C THR A 18 -0.13 0.17 -12.86
N SER A 19 0.91 0.71 -13.51
CA SER A 19 1.29 2.13 -13.51
C SER A 19 2.19 2.43 -14.71
N TYR A 20 2.38 3.71 -15.01
CA TYR A 20 3.34 4.16 -16.02
C TYR A 20 4.12 5.38 -15.50
N PRO A 21 5.46 5.35 -15.50
CA PRO A 21 6.33 4.21 -15.81
C PRO A 21 6.13 3.03 -14.85
N THR A 22 6.42 1.81 -15.32
CA THR A 22 6.24 0.59 -14.52
C THR A 22 7.29 0.44 -13.42
N ALA A 23 7.02 -0.37 -12.39
CA ALA A 23 7.91 -0.60 -11.24
C ALA A 23 9.38 -0.98 -11.58
N PRO A 24 9.71 -1.72 -12.65
CA PRO A 24 11.10 -1.95 -13.06
C PRO A 24 11.90 -0.68 -13.40
N ARG A 25 11.23 0.47 -13.52
CA ARG A 25 11.86 1.78 -13.71
C ARG A 25 12.17 2.50 -12.40
N PHE A 26 11.77 1.95 -11.25
CA PHE A 26 12.13 2.52 -9.95
C PHE A 26 13.64 2.46 -9.77
N SER A 27 14.19 3.52 -9.18
CA SER A 27 15.63 3.62 -8.94
C SER A 27 15.93 4.39 -7.66
N PRO A 28 17.13 4.22 -7.08
CA PRO A 28 17.53 4.95 -5.88
C PRO A 28 17.72 6.46 -6.07
N SER A 29 17.52 7.01 -7.29
CA SER A 29 17.66 8.45 -7.54
C SER A 29 16.61 9.30 -6.82
N ILE A 30 15.45 8.72 -6.51
CA ILE A 30 14.43 9.36 -5.70
C ILE A 30 14.66 8.99 -4.24
N GLY A 31 15.30 9.89 -3.50
CA GLY A 31 15.62 9.71 -2.09
C GLY A 31 14.62 10.38 -1.14
N ALA A 32 14.92 10.30 0.16
CA ALA A 32 14.07 10.86 1.22
C ALA A 32 13.86 12.38 1.14
N GLY A 33 14.84 13.14 0.61
CA GLY A 33 14.72 14.58 0.40
C GLY A 33 13.66 14.91 -0.65
N THR A 34 13.81 14.34 -1.84
CA THR A 34 12.85 14.49 -2.95
C THR A 34 11.44 14.07 -2.56
N TYR A 35 11.29 12.93 -1.87
CA TYR A 35 9.98 12.48 -1.39
C TYR A 35 9.34 13.47 -0.41
N ARG A 36 10.13 14.01 0.53
CA ARG A 36 9.66 15.02 1.49
C ARG A 36 9.22 16.31 0.80
N ASP A 37 9.97 16.75 -0.21
CA ASP A 37 9.63 17.95 -0.99
C ASP A 37 8.31 17.73 -1.75
N TRP A 38 8.10 16.56 -2.34
CA TRP A 38 6.81 16.23 -2.97
C TRP A 38 5.65 16.27 -1.98
N LEU A 39 5.80 15.66 -0.80
CA LEU A 39 4.78 15.68 0.26
C LEU A 39 4.46 17.12 0.72
N ALA A 40 5.48 17.95 0.92
CA ALA A 40 5.30 19.33 1.35
C ALA A 40 4.54 20.19 0.32
N ASN A 41 4.67 19.85 -0.97
CA ASN A 41 4.09 20.59 -2.09
C ASN A 41 2.68 20.11 -2.52
N ILE A 42 2.09 19.09 -1.89
CA ILE A 42 0.71 18.64 -2.22
C ILE A 42 -0.31 19.75 -1.96
N PRO A 43 -1.00 20.33 -2.95
CA PRO A 43 -1.91 21.46 -2.73
C PRO A 43 -2.94 21.20 -1.62
N LYS A 44 -3.24 22.21 -0.80
CA LYS A 44 -4.25 22.06 0.27
C LYS A 44 -5.64 21.72 -0.26
N SER A 45 -5.95 22.21 -1.46
CA SER A 45 -7.23 22.01 -2.14
C SER A 45 -7.37 20.63 -2.80
N GLU A 46 -6.31 19.81 -2.78
CA GLU A 46 -6.30 18.50 -3.44
C GLU A 46 -6.48 17.40 -2.39
N PRO A 47 -7.63 16.70 -2.38
CA PRO A 47 -7.84 15.56 -1.53
C PRO A 47 -6.83 14.45 -1.84
N VAL A 48 -6.38 13.74 -0.81
CA VAL A 48 -5.45 12.61 -0.95
C VAL A 48 -6.17 11.28 -0.76
N SER A 49 -5.68 10.25 -1.46
CA SER A 49 -6.06 8.85 -1.23
C SER A 49 -4.98 8.17 -0.40
N LEU A 50 -5.38 7.42 0.62
CA LEU A 50 -4.48 6.67 1.50
C LEU A 50 -4.56 5.18 1.20
N TYR A 51 -3.41 4.54 1.02
CA TYR A 51 -3.27 3.09 0.95
C TYR A 51 -2.42 2.60 2.11
N LEU A 52 -3.00 1.76 2.97
CA LEU A 52 -2.32 1.10 4.08
C LEU A 52 -2.12 -0.37 3.76
N HIS A 53 -0.87 -0.79 3.69
CA HIS A 53 -0.51 -2.17 3.45
C HIS A 53 -0.48 -2.94 4.77
N VAL A 54 -1.10 -4.13 4.84
CA VAL A 54 -1.07 -5.05 5.99
C VAL A 54 -0.49 -6.37 5.47
N PRO A 55 0.83 -6.60 5.59
CA PRO A 55 1.53 -7.67 4.89
C PRO A 55 1.46 -9.01 5.63
N PHE A 56 0.32 -9.36 6.24
CA PHE A 56 0.22 -10.59 7.04
C PHE A 56 -0.95 -11.49 6.63
N CYS A 57 -0.68 -12.79 6.62
CA CYS A 57 -1.69 -13.84 6.50
C CYS A 57 -1.40 -14.96 7.52
N ARG A 58 -2.44 -15.68 7.95
CA ARG A 58 -2.27 -16.88 8.80
C ARG A 58 -1.80 -18.11 8.02
N SER A 59 -2.05 -18.15 6.71
CA SER A 59 -1.65 -19.24 5.84
C SER A 59 -1.36 -18.74 4.43
N MET A 60 -0.56 -19.51 3.68
CA MET A 60 -0.23 -19.21 2.30
C MET A 60 -1.27 -19.84 1.36
N CYS A 61 -1.98 -19.01 0.59
CA CYS A 61 -2.77 -19.51 -0.53
C CYS A 61 -1.84 -19.95 -1.67
N TRP A 62 -2.11 -21.11 -2.26
CA TRP A 62 -1.28 -21.70 -3.33
C TRP A 62 -1.14 -20.80 -4.58
N TYR A 63 -2.12 -19.93 -4.81
CA TYR A 63 -2.14 -18.99 -5.94
C TYR A 63 -1.65 -17.58 -5.56
N CYS A 64 -1.21 -17.35 -4.32
CA CYS A 64 -0.91 -16.02 -3.83
C CYS A 64 0.31 -15.42 -4.53
N GLY A 65 0.13 -14.27 -5.17
CA GLY A 65 1.20 -13.42 -5.72
C GLY A 65 1.31 -12.06 -5.01
N CYS A 66 0.63 -11.87 -3.88
CA CYS A 66 0.66 -10.63 -3.11
C CYS A 66 1.97 -10.51 -2.32
N HIS A 67 2.39 -9.27 -2.05
CA HIS A 67 3.42 -9.02 -1.04
C HIS A 67 2.81 -9.27 0.34
N THR A 68 3.20 -10.38 0.98
CA THR A 68 2.66 -10.81 2.28
C THR A 68 3.67 -11.69 3.02
N THR A 69 3.49 -11.80 4.33
CA THR A 69 4.27 -12.61 5.26
C THR A 69 3.33 -13.53 6.03
N ILE A 70 3.70 -14.79 6.19
CA ILE A 70 2.89 -15.75 6.95
C ILE A 70 3.33 -15.73 8.42
N THR A 71 2.37 -15.52 9.33
CA THR A 71 2.61 -15.61 10.78
C THR A 71 1.42 -16.21 11.49
N GLN A 72 1.70 -17.09 12.44
CA GLN A 72 0.71 -17.62 13.39
C GLN A 72 0.69 -16.87 14.71
N LYS A 73 1.65 -15.97 14.93
CA LYS A 73 1.77 -15.15 16.14
C LYS A 73 1.26 -13.73 15.86
N ASP A 74 0.67 -13.14 16.89
CA ASP A 74 0.13 -11.77 16.81
C ASP A 74 1.21 -10.71 17.06
N ALA A 75 2.26 -11.05 17.81
CA ALA A 75 3.33 -10.10 18.14
C ALA A 75 3.93 -9.38 16.91
N PRO A 76 4.29 -10.03 15.79
CA PRO A 76 4.78 -9.33 14.60
C PRO A 76 3.76 -8.37 13.98
N ILE A 77 2.46 -8.65 14.10
CA ILE A 77 1.39 -7.79 13.60
C ILE A 77 1.31 -6.53 14.47
N LEU A 78 1.33 -6.70 15.81
CA LEU A 78 1.31 -5.60 16.76
C LEU A 78 2.56 -4.69 16.64
N ASP A 79 3.73 -5.29 16.46
CA ASP A 79 4.98 -4.57 16.21
C ASP A 79 4.88 -3.75 14.91
N TYR A 80 4.33 -4.35 13.85
CA TYR A 80 4.10 -3.66 12.58
C TYR A 80 3.13 -2.49 12.72
N LEU A 81 1.99 -2.67 13.41
CA LEU A 81 1.02 -1.59 13.65
C LEU A 81 1.64 -0.44 14.44
N THR A 82 2.54 -0.74 15.38
CA THR A 82 3.29 0.28 16.11
C THR A 82 4.18 1.11 15.19
N VAL A 83 4.94 0.46 14.30
CA VAL A 83 5.81 1.15 13.34
C VAL A 83 5.00 1.89 12.26
N LEU A 84 3.90 1.31 11.78
CA LEU A 84 3.00 1.95 10.82
C LEU A 84 2.43 3.27 11.34
N LYS A 85 2.01 3.30 12.63
CA LYS A 85 1.58 4.54 13.28
C LYS A 85 2.71 5.57 13.40
N GLN A 86 3.98 5.14 13.49
CA GLN A 86 5.11 6.07 13.46
C GLN A 86 5.32 6.64 12.05
N GLU A 87 5.24 5.80 11.02
CA GLU A 87 5.33 6.22 9.62
C GLU A 87 4.23 7.22 9.25
N ILE A 88 2.97 6.97 9.63
CA ILE A 88 1.85 7.90 9.41
C ILE A 88 2.19 9.29 9.97
N ARG A 89 2.70 9.35 11.20
CA ARG A 89 3.11 10.63 11.82
C ARG A 89 4.27 11.29 11.09
N LEU A 90 5.23 10.53 10.57
CA LEU A 90 6.36 11.06 9.79
C LEU A 90 5.88 11.67 8.46
N VAL A 91 4.99 10.98 7.75
CA VAL A 91 4.40 11.46 6.49
C VAL A 91 3.53 12.69 6.74
N ALA A 92 2.65 12.66 7.74
CA ALA A 92 1.82 13.80 8.10
C ALA A 92 2.66 15.03 8.48
N LYS A 93 3.76 14.83 9.23
CA LYS A 93 4.70 15.90 9.58
C LYS A 93 5.40 16.48 8.34
N ALA A 94 5.74 15.66 7.35
CA ALA A 94 6.36 16.12 6.11
C ALA A 94 5.39 16.95 5.24
N ILE A 95 4.10 16.61 5.24
CA ILE A 95 3.05 17.43 4.60
C ILE A 95 2.86 18.77 5.34
N GLY A 96 3.01 18.77 6.66
CA GLY A 96 3.07 19.99 7.49
C GLY A 96 1.73 20.73 7.66
N ARG A 97 0.63 20.16 7.15
CA ARG A 97 -0.73 20.69 7.23
C ARG A 97 -1.74 19.55 7.21
N ARG A 98 -2.97 19.84 7.62
CA ARG A 98 -4.10 18.91 7.43
C ARG A 98 -4.50 18.88 5.96
N GLN A 99 -4.61 17.67 5.41
CA GLN A 99 -5.15 17.40 4.08
C GLN A 99 -6.50 16.71 4.19
N ASP A 100 -7.38 17.00 3.25
CA ASP A 100 -8.62 16.25 3.10
C ASP A 100 -8.31 14.87 2.53
N VAL A 101 -8.92 13.83 3.10
CA VAL A 101 -8.75 12.45 2.65
C VAL A 101 -10.04 12.02 1.97
N SER A 102 -9.97 11.68 0.68
CA SER A 102 -11.13 11.22 -0.09
C SER A 102 -11.39 9.73 0.09
N ASP A 103 -10.32 8.94 0.17
CA ASP A 103 -10.39 7.48 0.16
C ASP A 103 -9.33 6.86 1.07
N ILE A 104 -9.71 5.78 1.75
CA ILE A 104 -8.80 4.97 2.55
C ILE A 104 -8.96 3.51 2.15
N HIS A 105 -7.86 2.90 1.73
CA HIS A 105 -7.80 1.51 1.29
C HIS A 105 -6.83 0.72 2.15
N PHE A 106 -7.31 -0.40 2.70
CA PHE A 106 -6.47 -1.38 3.36
C PHE A 106 -6.27 -2.58 2.43
N GLY A 107 -5.01 -2.97 2.19
CA GLY A 107 -4.69 -4.10 1.32
C GLY A 107 -3.44 -4.86 1.76
N GLY A 108 -2.96 -5.76 0.91
CA GLY A 108 -1.74 -6.54 1.15
C GLY A 108 -2.02 -8.02 1.33
N GLY A 109 -1.73 -8.56 2.51
CA GLY A 109 -2.15 -9.89 2.92
C GLY A 109 -3.63 -9.88 3.29
N THR A 110 -3.92 -9.94 4.58
CA THR A 110 -5.27 -10.00 5.13
C THR A 110 -5.47 -8.85 6.11
N PRO A 111 -5.98 -7.68 5.68
CA PRO A 111 -6.21 -6.56 6.60
C PRO A 111 -7.10 -6.91 7.79
N THR A 112 -8.06 -7.81 7.59
CA THR A 112 -8.94 -8.33 8.66
C THR A 112 -8.23 -9.27 9.65
N ILE A 113 -6.91 -9.40 9.57
CA ILE A 113 -6.10 -10.06 10.60
C ILE A 113 -6.00 -9.22 11.89
N MET A 114 -6.19 -7.89 11.75
CA MET A 114 -6.26 -6.98 12.89
C MET A 114 -7.56 -7.22 13.67
N THR A 115 -7.48 -7.13 14.99
CA THR A 115 -8.68 -7.07 15.83
C THR A 115 -9.44 -5.75 15.61
N PRO A 116 -10.74 -5.68 15.93
CA PRO A 116 -11.48 -4.43 15.89
C PRO A 116 -10.83 -3.31 16.71
N GLU A 117 -10.27 -3.64 17.87
CA GLU A 117 -9.58 -2.70 18.75
C GLU A 117 -8.30 -2.14 18.11
N GLU A 118 -7.49 -3.00 17.49
CA GLU A 118 -6.29 -2.62 16.74
C GLU A 118 -6.63 -1.75 15.53
N PHE A 119 -7.69 -2.10 14.82
CA PHE A 119 -8.17 -1.31 13.68
C PHE A 119 -8.62 0.08 14.11
N LEU A 120 -9.42 0.19 15.17
CA LEU A 120 -9.83 1.48 15.73
C LEU A 120 -8.61 2.31 16.16
N ASP A 121 -7.69 1.71 16.92
CA ASP A 121 -6.45 2.39 17.35
C ASP A 121 -5.63 2.91 16.16
N LEU A 122 -5.46 2.11 15.08
CA LEU A 122 -4.78 2.56 13.87
C LEU A 122 -5.51 3.73 13.20
N THR A 123 -6.83 3.63 13.01
CA THR A 123 -7.60 4.68 12.32
C THR A 123 -7.63 6.00 13.07
N THR A 124 -7.51 6.01 14.40
CA THR A 124 -7.40 7.26 15.18
C THR A 124 -6.09 8.03 14.92
N THR A 125 -5.09 7.40 14.29
CA THR A 125 -3.81 8.04 13.95
C THR A 125 -3.85 8.73 12.58
N LEU A 126 -4.87 8.46 11.75
CA LEU A 126 -5.08 9.07 10.43
C LEU A 126 -5.72 10.45 10.55
#